data_AF-A0A8C5WMF4-F1
#
_entry.id   AF-A0A8C5WMF4-F1
#
_cell.length_a   1.000
_cell.length_b   1.000
_cell.length_c   1.000
_cell.angle_alpha   90.00
_cell.angle_beta   90.00
_cell.angle_gamma   90.00
#
_symmetry.space_group_name_H-M   'P 1'
#
loop_
_entity.id
_entity.type
_entity.pdbx_description
1 polymer ?
#
loop_
_entity_poly.entity_id
_entity_poly.type
_entity_poly.pdbx_seq_one_letter_code
_entity_poly.pdbx_strand_id
1 'polypeptide(L)'
;MEHPICLIENLETGDLVVNPEAERILTEINQPVVVVAIVGKYRTGKSYLMNKLAGKSNGFALGSTIQSKTKGIWMWCLPHPKKPEYTLVLLDTEGLGDVEKQSLAQKTEIYYQRNVDESIRICNALIQDLNGPLETGIKEEKYSKPGGHRLFQQELSRVIEAYNGCLGKGIKAADVLQEFLQEKEKTGAMILQTDQSLTEHEKKIAEQKAKVEAEEREKLIIEEKNQRLQETIELEKKSREEQLRLLHQKYEQEKQKMKEENEWMIQERQKEMEQMMKEGMSHKSDMLQEEIQNLQRQNEATNQESTSDAFDAALPGVLGTLVKKLLSDLYPSKKKPNVQ
;
A
#
# COMPACT_ATOMS: atom_id res chain seq x y z
N MET A 1 24.00 -4.74 32.27
CA MET A 1 24.50 -4.97 30.90
C MET A 1 25.12 -3.70 30.33
N GLU A 2 26.07 -3.83 29.39
CA GLU A 2 26.70 -2.67 28.74
C GLU A 2 25.84 -2.06 27.62
N HIS A 3 25.20 -2.89 26.79
CA HIS A 3 24.39 -2.48 25.63
C HIS A 3 23.04 -3.21 25.60
N PRO A 4 22.01 -2.67 24.91
CA PRO A 4 20.75 -3.37 24.68
C PRO A 4 20.90 -4.60 23.76
N ILE A 5 20.02 -5.58 23.91
CA ILE A 5 19.93 -6.77 23.05
C ILE A 5 18.49 -6.96 22.55
N CYS A 6 18.33 -7.52 21.35
CA CYS A 6 17.01 -7.89 20.84
C CYS A 6 16.42 -9.02 21.70
N LEU A 7 15.21 -8.84 22.22
CA LEU A 7 14.46 -9.83 23.01
C LEU A 7 13.50 -10.62 22.12
N ILE A 8 12.73 -9.92 21.29
CA ILE A 8 11.80 -10.52 20.33
C ILE A 8 12.17 -9.99 18.96
N GLU A 9 12.57 -10.88 18.07
CA GLU A 9 12.83 -10.57 16.67
C GLU A 9 11.53 -10.63 15.87
N ASN A 10 11.37 -9.69 14.93
CA ASN A 10 10.28 -9.65 13.98
C ASN A 10 10.84 -10.04 12.61
N LEU A 11 10.56 -11.26 12.17
CA LEU A 11 11.06 -11.79 10.91
C LEU A 11 10.35 -11.14 9.71
N GLU A 12 10.96 -11.18 8.53
CA GLU A 12 10.34 -10.67 7.28
C GLU A 12 9.02 -11.39 6.94
N THR A 13 8.83 -12.62 7.43
CA THR A 13 7.59 -13.38 7.30
C THR A 13 6.44 -12.85 8.17
N GLY A 14 6.75 -11.99 9.15
CA GLY A 14 5.82 -11.47 10.16
C GLY A 14 5.73 -12.32 11.43
N ASP A 15 6.53 -13.39 11.53
CA ASP A 15 6.61 -14.22 12.73
C ASP A 15 7.45 -13.54 13.83
N LEU A 16 7.03 -13.71 15.09
CA LEU A 16 7.75 -13.22 16.26
C LEU A 16 8.53 -14.34 16.92
N VAL A 17 9.84 -14.17 17.04
CA VAL A 17 10.75 -15.20 17.60
C VAL A 17 11.49 -14.62 18.81
N VAL A 18 11.51 -15.37 19.91
CA VAL A 18 12.27 -14.98 21.11
C VAL A 18 13.75 -15.23 20.87
N ASN A 19 14.61 -14.27 21.20
CA ASN A 19 16.05 -14.43 21.14
C ASN A 19 16.53 -15.31 22.30
N PRO A 20 17.14 -16.49 22.05
CA PRO A 20 17.59 -17.39 23.10
C PRO A 20 18.65 -16.78 24.03
N GLU A 21 19.46 -15.85 23.53
CA GLU A 21 20.47 -15.18 24.36
C GLU A 21 19.82 -14.20 25.35
N ALA A 22 18.77 -13.49 24.91
CA ALA A 22 18.01 -12.62 25.79
C ALA A 22 17.27 -13.41 26.87
N GLU A 23 16.73 -14.58 26.52
CA GLU A 23 16.11 -15.50 27.48
C GLU A 23 17.10 -15.93 28.57
N ARG A 24 18.32 -16.35 28.20
CA ARG A 24 19.36 -16.72 29.18
C ARG A 24 19.68 -15.59 30.14
N ILE A 25 19.88 -14.37 29.62
CA ILE A 25 20.15 -13.20 30.45
C ILE A 25 19.02 -12.97 31.47
N LEU A 26 17.75 -13.11 31.05
CA LEU A 26 16.62 -12.95 31.95
C LEU A 26 16.57 -14.04 33.03
N THR A 27 16.94 -15.28 32.71
CA THR A 27 17.00 -16.38 33.70
C THR A 27 18.08 -16.19 34.78
N GLU A 28 19.10 -15.37 34.51
CA GLU A 28 20.16 -15.07 35.49
C GLU A 28 19.78 -13.95 36.48
N ILE A 29 18.68 -13.23 36.25
CA ILE A 29 18.23 -12.13 37.12
C ILE A 29 17.46 -12.69 38.31
N ASN A 30 18.15 -12.78 39.46
CA ASN A 30 17.55 -13.24 40.73
C ASN A 30 16.90 -12.12 41.55
N GLN A 31 17.04 -10.86 41.12
CA GLN A 31 16.48 -9.69 41.80
C GLN A 31 15.05 -9.38 41.32
N PRO A 32 14.20 -8.76 42.15
CA PRO A 32 12.94 -8.20 41.70
C PRO A 32 13.13 -7.20 40.54
N VAL A 33 12.30 -7.31 39.50
CA VAL A 33 12.42 -6.48 38.29
C VAL A 33 11.39 -5.36 38.26
N VAL A 34 11.80 -4.20 37.74
CA VAL A 34 10.92 -3.11 37.31
C VAL A 34 11.03 -3.01 35.80
N VAL A 35 9.93 -3.22 35.08
CA VAL A 35 9.90 -3.19 33.61
C VAL A 35 9.28 -1.87 33.14
N VAL A 36 9.96 -1.18 32.24
CA VAL A 36 9.46 0.03 31.57
C VAL A 36 9.51 -0.20 30.07
N ALA A 37 8.33 -0.24 29.45
CA ALA A 37 8.20 -0.39 28.00
C ALA A 37 7.73 0.92 27.35
N ILE A 38 8.27 1.23 26.17
CA ILE A 38 7.81 2.36 25.37
C ILE A 38 7.25 1.88 24.04
N VAL A 39 6.06 2.36 23.67
CA VAL A 39 5.37 2.03 22.41
C VAL A 39 4.89 3.33 21.78
N GLY A 40 4.88 3.39 20.45
CA GLY A 40 4.40 4.56 19.72
C GLY A 40 4.78 4.54 18.26
N LYS A 41 4.26 5.52 17.50
CA LYS A 41 4.53 5.67 16.06
C LYS A 41 6.04 5.66 15.77
N TYR A 42 6.41 5.23 14.56
CA TYR A 42 7.80 5.35 14.10
C TYR A 42 8.27 6.82 14.19
N ARG A 43 9.57 7.04 14.49
CA ARG A 43 10.23 8.36 14.64
C ARG A 43 9.79 9.32 15.75
N THR A 44 9.04 8.90 16.76
CA THR A 44 8.65 9.79 17.87
C THR A 44 9.73 9.96 18.96
N GLY A 45 10.99 9.59 18.70
CA GLY A 45 12.08 9.73 19.67
C GLY A 45 12.09 8.70 20.81
N LYS A 46 11.40 7.56 20.66
CA LYS A 46 11.32 6.50 21.69
C LYS A 46 12.69 6.05 22.22
N SER A 47 13.55 5.57 21.33
CA SER A 47 14.91 5.11 21.66
C SER A 47 15.77 6.21 22.31
N TYR A 48 15.55 7.47 21.91
CA TYR A 48 16.21 8.62 22.54
C TYR A 48 15.75 8.81 23.99
N LEU A 49 14.45 8.76 24.25
CA LEU A 49 13.91 8.84 25.61
C LEU A 49 14.37 7.66 26.48
N MET A 50 14.41 6.45 25.92
CA MET A 50 14.89 5.26 26.62
C MET A 50 16.38 5.36 27.00
N ASN A 51 17.21 5.94 26.13
CA ASN A 51 18.61 6.22 26.46
C ASN A 51 18.75 7.26 27.58
N LYS A 52 17.87 8.27 27.62
CA LYS A 52 17.82 9.23 28.73
C LYS A 52 17.42 8.57 30.05
N LEU A 53 16.44 7.66 30.03
CA LEU A 53 16.06 6.88 31.21
C LEU A 53 17.19 5.96 31.69
N ALA A 54 17.97 5.41 30.76
CA ALA A 54 19.16 4.60 31.08
C ALA A 54 20.34 5.42 31.63
N GLY A 55 20.28 6.75 31.57
CA GLY A 55 21.38 7.63 31.97
C GLY A 55 22.63 7.52 31.09
N LYS A 56 22.51 7.00 29.86
CA LYS A 56 23.63 6.71 28.94
C LYS A 56 23.40 7.33 27.57
N SER A 57 24.48 7.78 26.92
CA SER A 57 24.43 8.38 25.57
C SER A 57 24.55 7.34 24.45
N ASN A 58 25.20 6.20 24.68
CA ASN A 58 25.31 5.07 23.76
C ASN A 58 24.52 3.88 24.30
N GLY A 59 23.29 3.69 23.82
CA GLY A 59 22.38 2.63 24.22
C GLY A 59 21.60 2.08 23.03
N PHE A 60 20.27 2.21 23.04
CA PHE A 60 19.42 1.86 21.91
C PHE A 60 19.82 2.65 20.67
N ALA A 61 19.89 1.97 19.53
CA ALA A 61 20.30 2.57 18.27
C ALA A 61 19.35 3.71 17.87
N LEU A 62 19.92 4.88 17.59
CA LEU A 62 19.16 6.02 17.08
C LEU A 62 19.10 5.95 15.55
N GLY A 63 17.90 5.88 14.98
CA GLY A 63 17.70 6.00 13.54
C GLY A 63 17.92 7.43 13.05
N SER A 64 18.69 7.63 11.99
CA SER A 64 18.82 8.93 11.28
C SER A 64 18.16 8.90 9.89
N THR A 65 17.86 7.73 9.34
CA THR A 65 17.33 7.51 7.97
C THR A 65 15.89 6.96 7.95
N ILE A 66 15.24 7.01 6.79
CA ILE A 66 13.82 6.63 6.58
C ILE A 66 13.53 5.17 6.96
N GLN A 67 14.55 4.30 6.94
CA GLN A 67 14.45 2.86 7.24
C GLN A 67 14.33 2.56 8.74
N SER A 68 13.40 1.70 9.14
CA SER A 68 13.19 1.31 10.55
C SER A 68 14.37 0.48 11.06
N LYS A 69 15.22 1.09 11.88
CA LYS A 69 16.42 0.41 12.43
C LYS A 69 16.10 -0.57 13.57
N THR A 70 15.01 -0.37 14.29
CA THR A 70 14.62 -1.21 15.43
C THR A 70 13.50 -2.14 14.98
N LYS A 71 13.85 -3.33 14.49
CA LYS A 71 12.88 -4.40 14.24
C LYS A 71 12.68 -5.19 15.53
N GLY A 72 11.43 -5.52 15.85
CA GLY A 72 11.09 -6.29 17.05
C GLY A 72 11.13 -5.49 18.37
N ILE A 73 11.36 -6.18 19.48
CA ILE A 73 11.40 -5.64 20.84
C ILE A 73 12.80 -5.81 21.39
N TRP A 74 13.41 -4.72 21.84
CA TRP A 74 14.76 -4.68 22.39
C TRP A 74 14.72 -4.46 23.89
N MET A 75 15.57 -5.16 24.63
CA MET A 75 15.67 -5.05 26.08
C MET A 75 17.02 -4.53 26.54
N TRP A 76 17.03 -3.82 27.67
CA TRP A 76 18.26 -3.42 28.35
C TRP A 76 18.10 -3.50 29.87
N CYS A 77 18.91 -4.35 30.50
CA CYS A 77 18.89 -4.58 31.94
C CYS A 77 19.96 -3.75 32.67
N LEU A 78 19.53 -2.94 33.63
CA LEU A 78 20.33 -1.97 34.38
C LEU A 78 20.03 -2.03 35.88
N PRO A 79 20.94 -1.61 36.78
CA PRO A 79 20.61 -1.38 38.18
C PRO A 79 19.54 -0.29 38.33
N HIS A 80 18.56 -0.48 39.22
CA HIS A 80 17.51 0.52 39.40
C HIS A 80 18.04 1.74 40.20
N PRO A 81 17.88 2.99 39.69
CA PRO A 81 18.58 4.18 40.22
C PRO A 81 18.14 4.60 41.64
N LYS A 82 16.95 4.17 42.09
CA LYS A 82 16.40 4.48 43.43
C LYS A 82 16.18 3.27 44.31
N LYS A 83 16.41 2.05 43.80
CA LYS A 83 16.07 0.79 44.49
C LYS A 83 17.22 -0.21 44.26
N PRO A 84 18.24 -0.25 45.13
CA PRO A 84 19.48 -0.99 44.86
C PRO A 84 19.30 -2.50 44.75
N GLU A 85 18.23 -3.07 45.31
CA GLU A 85 17.91 -4.51 45.19
C GLU A 85 17.05 -4.86 43.97
N TYR A 86 16.75 -3.89 43.10
CA TYR A 86 15.91 -4.10 41.92
C TYR A 86 16.72 -3.95 40.63
N THR A 87 16.37 -4.76 39.65
CA THR A 87 16.83 -4.58 38.27
C THR A 87 15.79 -3.81 37.46
N LEU A 88 16.22 -2.75 36.78
CA LEU A 88 15.42 -2.01 35.80
C LEU A 88 15.58 -2.67 34.43
N VAL A 89 14.49 -3.10 33.83
CA VAL A 89 14.43 -3.63 32.46
C VAL A 89 13.72 -2.62 31.57
N LEU A 90 14.47 -2.06 30.63
CA LEU A 90 13.98 -1.11 29.64
C LEU A 90 13.63 -1.87 28.36
N LEU A 91 12.40 -1.73 27.87
CA LEU A 91 11.93 -2.34 26.61
C LEU A 91 11.62 -1.26 25.57
N ASP A 92 12.45 -1.17 24.54
CA ASP A 92 12.21 -0.31 23.38
C ASP A 92 11.58 -1.13 22.26
N THR A 93 10.52 -0.61 21.64
CA THR A 93 9.73 -1.36 20.66
C THR A 93 9.82 -0.75 19.27
N GLU A 94 9.67 -1.60 18.26
CA GLU A 94 9.47 -1.19 16.87
C GLU A 94 8.35 -0.13 16.76
N GLY A 95 8.56 0.86 15.88
CA GLY A 95 7.58 1.91 15.66
C GLY A 95 6.31 1.37 15.01
N LEU A 96 5.15 1.72 15.57
CA LEU A 96 3.87 1.44 14.92
C LEU A 96 3.75 2.23 13.62
N GLY A 97 3.27 1.58 12.55
CA GLY A 97 3.10 2.17 11.23
C GLY A 97 4.36 2.15 10.36
N ASP A 98 5.25 1.16 10.54
CA ASP A 98 6.31 0.90 9.58
C ASP A 98 5.72 0.68 8.17
N VAL A 99 6.08 1.57 7.26
CA VAL A 99 5.60 1.58 5.87
C VAL A 99 6.15 0.37 5.10
N GLU A 100 7.08 -0.40 5.69
CA GLU A 100 7.64 -1.64 5.15
C GLU A 100 6.80 -2.90 5.39
N LYS A 101 5.69 -2.84 6.16
CA LYS A 101 4.68 -3.90 6.05
C LYS A 101 4.06 -3.79 4.67
N GLN A 102 4.49 -4.65 3.74
CA GLN A 102 4.12 -4.65 2.32
C GLN A 102 2.79 -3.96 2.09
N SER A 103 2.84 -2.83 1.38
CA SER A 103 1.65 -2.00 1.19
C SER A 103 0.56 -2.85 0.54
N LEU A 104 -0.71 -2.55 0.85
CA LEU A 104 -1.83 -3.23 0.20
C LEU A 104 -1.69 -3.21 -1.32
N ALA A 105 -1.11 -2.15 -1.89
CA ALA A 105 -0.79 -2.03 -3.30
C ALA A 105 0.19 -3.11 -3.79
N GLN A 106 1.28 -3.40 -3.05
CA GLN A 106 2.21 -4.48 -3.40
C GLN A 106 1.55 -5.86 -3.36
N LYS A 107 0.69 -6.11 -2.37
CA LYS A 107 -0.07 -7.37 -2.30
C LYS A 107 -1.07 -7.49 -3.45
N THR A 108 -1.79 -6.42 -3.77
CA THR A 108 -2.70 -6.37 -4.92
C THR A 108 -1.96 -6.65 -6.23
N GLU A 109 -0.78 -6.06 -6.43
CA GLU A 109 0.04 -6.31 -7.62
C GLU A 109 0.45 -7.78 -7.75
N ILE A 110 0.87 -8.41 -6.65
CA ILE A 110 1.23 -9.84 -6.64
C ILE A 110 0.01 -10.71 -7.00
N TYR A 111 -1.17 -10.43 -6.47
CA TYR A 111 -2.38 -11.18 -6.81
C TYR A 111 -2.83 -10.94 -8.25
N TYR A 112 -2.73 -9.71 -8.73
CA TYR A 112 -3.03 -9.37 -10.12
C TYR A 112 -2.11 -10.11 -11.08
N GLN A 113 -0.79 -10.10 -10.83
CA GLN A 113 0.17 -10.80 -11.68
C GLN A 113 -0.09 -12.32 -11.69
N ARG A 114 -0.38 -12.93 -10.54
CA ARG A 114 -0.75 -14.36 -10.48
C ARG A 114 -2.02 -14.66 -11.29
N ASN A 115 -3.00 -13.77 -11.25
CA ASN A 115 -4.24 -13.92 -12.02
C ASN A 115 -3.99 -13.76 -13.53
N VAL A 116 -3.08 -12.86 -13.92
CA VAL A 116 -2.59 -12.74 -15.31
C VAL A 116 -1.95 -14.04 -15.76
N ASP A 117 -0.99 -14.56 -15.00
CA ASP A 117 -0.23 -15.75 -15.35
C ASP A 117 -1.12 -17.00 -15.46
N GLU A 118 -2.03 -17.19 -14.50
CA GLU A 118 -2.95 -18.33 -14.54
C GLU A 118 -3.97 -18.21 -15.68
N SER A 119 -4.45 -17.01 -15.98
CA SER A 119 -5.33 -16.78 -17.12
C SER A 119 -4.64 -17.10 -18.45
N ILE A 120 -3.37 -16.69 -18.62
CA ILE A 120 -2.57 -17.04 -19.80
C ILE A 120 -2.42 -18.56 -19.91
N ARG A 121 -2.07 -19.22 -18.80
CA ARG A 121 -1.88 -20.67 -18.75
C ARG A 121 -3.14 -21.42 -19.17
N ILE A 122 -4.29 -21.06 -18.61
CA ILE A 122 -5.59 -21.68 -18.95
C ILE A 122 -5.94 -21.44 -20.41
N CYS A 123 -5.80 -20.21 -20.90
CA CYS A 123 -6.16 -19.86 -22.28
C CYS A 123 -5.29 -20.61 -23.30
N ASN A 124 -3.98 -20.69 -23.07
CA ASN A 124 -3.06 -21.41 -23.95
C ASN A 124 -3.39 -22.91 -23.99
N ALA A 125 -3.69 -23.52 -22.84
CA ALA A 125 -4.10 -24.93 -22.79
C ALA A 125 -5.39 -25.17 -23.57
N LEU A 126 -6.40 -24.30 -23.40
CA LEU A 126 -7.65 -24.39 -24.15
C LEU A 126 -7.44 -24.25 -25.66
N ILE A 127 -6.64 -23.27 -26.10
CA ILE A 127 -6.33 -23.11 -27.52
C ILE A 127 -5.61 -24.35 -28.06
N GLN A 128 -4.63 -24.87 -27.32
CA GLN A 128 -3.88 -26.06 -27.72
C GLN A 128 -4.80 -27.27 -27.92
N ASP A 129 -5.73 -27.51 -26.99
CA ASP A 129 -6.68 -28.62 -27.08
C ASP A 129 -7.66 -28.45 -28.25
N LEU A 130 -8.17 -27.23 -28.46
CA LEU A 130 -9.16 -26.95 -29.51
C LEU A 130 -8.54 -26.95 -30.93
N ASN A 131 -7.27 -26.55 -31.05
CA ASN A 131 -6.53 -26.38 -32.30
C ASN A 131 -5.98 -27.71 -32.86
N GLY A 132 -6.04 -28.81 -32.11
CA GLY A 132 -5.51 -30.11 -32.54
C GLY A 132 -5.93 -30.57 -33.96
N PRO A 133 -7.24 -30.53 -34.31
CA PRO A 133 -7.70 -30.89 -35.65
C PRO A 133 -7.18 -29.97 -36.76
N LEU A 134 -7.09 -28.65 -36.48
CA LEU A 134 -6.58 -27.65 -37.42
C LEU A 134 -5.07 -27.88 -37.69
N GLU A 135 -4.27 -28.08 -36.64
CA GLU A 135 -2.84 -28.40 -36.76
C GLU A 135 -2.59 -29.68 -37.54
N THR A 136 -3.39 -30.71 -37.26
CA THR A 136 -3.28 -32.00 -37.95
C THR A 136 -3.59 -31.81 -39.44
N GLY A 137 -4.64 -31.07 -39.77
CA GLY A 137 -4.97 -30.73 -41.16
C GLY A 137 -3.88 -29.94 -41.88
N ILE A 138 -3.16 -29.05 -41.18
CA ILE A 138 -2.01 -28.33 -41.74
C ILE A 138 -0.86 -29.30 -42.02
N LYS A 139 -0.50 -30.15 -41.04
CA LYS A 139 0.60 -31.12 -41.15
C LYS A 139 0.36 -32.17 -42.23
N GLU A 140 -0.89 -32.59 -42.43
CA GLU A 140 -1.29 -33.56 -43.45
C GLU A 140 -1.57 -32.90 -44.82
N GLU A 141 -1.26 -31.61 -44.98
CA GLU A 141 -1.48 -30.84 -46.22
C GLU A 141 -2.94 -30.89 -46.72
N LYS A 142 -3.90 -31.06 -45.80
CA LYS A 142 -5.33 -31.16 -46.10
C LYS A 142 -5.86 -29.90 -46.79
N TYR A 143 -5.26 -28.75 -46.49
CA TYR A 143 -5.62 -27.44 -47.02
C TYR A 143 -4.85 -27.05 -48.29
N SER A 144 -3.92 -27.89 -48.79
CA SER A 144 -3.12 -27.61 -49.99
C SER A 144 -3.82 -28.02 -51.30
N LYS A 145 -5.14 -28.24 -51.26
CA LYS A 145 -5.98 -28.66 -52.40
C LYS A 145 -6.83 -27.48 -52.90
N PRO A 146 -7.38 -27.53 -54.13
CA PRO A 146 -8.31 -26.51 -54.61
C PRO A 146 -9.49 -26.32 -53.62
N GLY A 147 -9.69 -25.10 -53.14
CA GLY A 147 -10.70 -24.72 -52.15
C GLY A 147 -10.25 -24.89 -50.69
N GLY A 148 -8.98 -25.24 -50.47
CA GLY A 148 -8.42 -25.51 -49.15
C GLY A 148 -8.37 -24.30 -48.23
N HIS A 149 -8.25 -23.08 -48.76
CA HIS A 149 -8.30 -21.86 -47.95
C HIS A 149 -9.67 -21.69 -47.26
N ARG A 150 -10.76 -22.01 -47.97
CA ARG A 150 -12.11 -21.97 -47.39
C ARG A 150 -12.28 -22.99 -46.26
N LEU A 151 -11.76 -24.21 -46.46
CA LEU A 151 -11.80 -25.25 -45.44
C LEU A 151 -10.96 -24.88 -44.21
N PHE A 152 -9.81 -24.24 -44.41
CA PHE A 152 -8.98 -23.71 -43.34
C PHE A 152 -9.72 -22.64 -42.54
N GLN A 153 -10.37 -21.68 -43.21
CA GLN A 153 -11.16 -20.64 -42.56
C GLN A 153 -12.34 -21.22 -41.74
N GLN A 154 -13.04 -22.23 -42.25
CA GLN A 154 -14.12 -22.89 -41.53
C GLN A 154 -13.63 -23.57 -40.24
N GLU A 155 -12.52 -24.28 -40.33
CA GLU A 155 -11.93 -24.95 -39.17
C GLU A 155 -11.39 -23.95 -38.14
N LEU A 156 -10.79 -22.84 -38.60
CA LEU A 156 -10.36 -21.74 -37.74
C LEU A 156 -11.55 -21.09 -37.02
N SER A 157 -12.67 -20.84 -37.71
CA SER A 157 -13.90 -20.32 -37.09
C SER A 157 -14.44 -21.27 -36.02
N ARG A 158 -14.40 -22.59 -36.25
CA ARG A 158 -14.80 -23.59 -35.24
C ARG A 158 -13.97 -23.47 -33.97
N VAL A 159 -12.65 -23.29 -34.10
CA VAL A 159 -11.75 -23.12 -32.94
C VAL A 159 -12.09 -21.84 -32.17
N ILE A 160 -12.31 -20.73 -32.88
CA ILE A 160 -12.65 -19.43 -32.27
C ILE A 160 -13.98 -19.52 -31.52
N GLU A 161 -15.02 -20.07 -32.14
CA GLU A 161 -16.34 -20.22 -31.53
C GLU A 161 -16.29 -21.12 -30.28
N ALA A 162 -15.58 -22.25 -30.37
CA ALA A 162 -15.40 -23.14 -29.23
C ALA A 162 -14.65 -22.45 -28.08
N TYR A 163 -13.56 -21.73 -28.38
CA TYR A 163 -12.79 -20.99 -27.39
C TYR A 163 -13.62 -19.88 -26.73
N ASN A 164 -14.38 -19.12 -27.52
CA ASN A 164 -15.28 -18.07 -27.03
C ASN A 164 -16.36 -18.65 -26.11
N GLY A 165 -16.86 -19.85 -26.39
CA GLY A 165 -17.82 -20.59 -25.57
C GLY A 165 -17.28 -21.12 -24.24
N CYS A 166 -15.96 -21.25 -24.05
CA CYS A 166 -15.40 -21.75 -22.80
C CYS A 166 -15.56 -20.76 -21.63
N LEU A 167 -15.92 -21.24 -20.44
CA LEU A 167 -15.96 -20.41 -19.22
C LEU A 167 -14.61 -20.45 -18.49
N GLY A 168 -14.37 -19.49 -17.59
CA GLY A 168 -13.20 -19.53 -16.68
C GLY A 168 -11.85 -19.17 -17.32
N LYS A 169 -11.84 -18.53 -18.49
CA LYS A 169 -10.61 -18.13 -19.21
C LYS A 169 -9.77 -17.06 -18.49
N GLY A 170 -10.42 -16.22 -17.67
CA GLY A 170 -9.77 -15.14 -16.93
C GLY A 170 -9.51 -13.88 -17.77
N ILE A 171 -8.72 -12.96 -17.21
CA ILE A 171 -8.52 -11.59 -17.70
C ILE A 171 -7.71 -11.47 -19.00
N LYS A 172 -6.97 -12.53 -19.39
CA LYS A 172 -6.10 -12.57 -20.58
C LYS A 172 -6.69 -13.31 -21.78
N ALA A 173 -7.97 -13.67 -21.72
CA ALA A 173 -8.64 -14.42 -22.78
C ALA A 173 -8.56 -13.77 -24.18
N ALA A 174 -8.75 -12.45 -24.27
CA ALA A 174 -8.72 -11.73 -25.54
C ALA A 174 -7.29 -11.57 -26.08
N ASP A 175 -6.33 -11.24 -25.20
CA ASP A 175 -4.91 -11.08 -25.57
C ASP A 175 -4.34 -12.39 -26.17
N VAL A 176 -4.58 -13.52 -25.50
CA VAL A 176 -4.09 -14.84 -25.96
C VAL A 176 -4.75 -15.27 -27.26
N LEU A 177 -6.05 -15.03 -27.43
CA LEU A 177 -6.74 -15.32 -28.70
C LEU A 177 -6.19 -14.46 -29.84
N GLN A 178 -5.88 -13.20 -29.57
CA GLN A 178 -5.29 -12.30 -30.57
C GLN A 178 -3.94 -12.81 -31.06
N GLU A 179 -3.04 -13.23 -30.17
CA GLU A 179 -1.74 -13.80 -30.53
C GLU A 179 -1.88 -15.06 -31.39
N PHE A 180 -2.79 -15.95 -31.03
CA PHE A 180 -3.12 -17.14 -31.82
C PHE A 180 -3.61 -16.77 -33.23
N LEU A 181 -4.52 -15.80 -33.34
CA LEU A 181 -5.04 -15.37 -34.65
C LEU A 181 -3.95 -14.78 -35.54
N GLN A 182 -3.04 -13.98 -34.99
CA GLN A 182 -1.90 -13.43 -35.74
C GLN A 182 -0.97 -14.53 -36.27
N GLU A 183 -0.77 -15.60 -35.51
CA GLU A 183 0.00 -16.77 -35.95
C GLU A 183 -0.72 -17.52 -37.08
N LYS A 184 -2.04 -17.72 -36.97
CA LYS A 184 -2.85 -18.41 -37.99
C LYS A 184 -3.10 -17.56 -39.24
N GLU A 185 -3.10 -16.24 -39.17
CA GLU A 185 -3.15 -15.35 -40.33
C GLU A 185 -1.95 -15.56 -41.26
N LYS A 186 -0.74 -15.74 -40.70
CA LYS A 186 0.47 -16.07 -41.50
C LYS A 186 0.32 -17.40 -42.22
N THR A 187 -0.23 -18.41 -41.54
CA THR A 187 -0.47 -19.74 -42.11
C THR A 187 -1.55 -19.69 -43.19
N GLY A 188 -2.65 -18.98 -42.93
CA GLY A 188 -3.75 -18.80 -43.87
C GLY A 188 -3.32 -18.09 -45.15
N ALA A 189 -2.44 -17.08 -45.05
CA ALA A 189 -1.88 -16.39 -46.21
C ALA A 189 -1.07 -17.34 -47.12
N MET A 190 -0.28 -18.25 -46.56
CA MET A 190 0.46 -19.26 -47.34
C MET A 190 -0.51 -20.20 -48.07
N ILE A 191 -1.55 -20.69 -47.37
CA ILE A 191 -2.57 -21.58 -47.94
C ILE A 191 -3.31 -20.87 -49.09
N LEU A 192 -3.71 -19.61 -48.89
CA LEU A 192 -4.39 -18.78 -49.90
C LEU A 192 -3.57 -18.65 -51.19
N GLN A 193 -2.25 -18.43 -51.07
CA GLN A 193 -1.37 -18.32 -52.24
C GLN A 193 -1.32 -19.62 -53.04
N THR A 194 -1.29 -20.77 -52.35
CA THR A 194 -1.23 -22.10 -52.99
C THR A 194 -2.55 -22.60 -53.56
N ASP A 195 -3.68 -22.00 -53.18
CA ASP A 195 -5.01 -22.47 -53.58
C ASP A 195 -5.27 -22.22 -55.08
N GLN A 196 -5.46 -23.28 -55.85
CA GLN A 196 -5.67 -23.23 -57.30
C GLN A 196 -7.14 -22.98 -57.68
N SER A 197 -8.09 -23.07 -56.74
CA SER A 197 -9.51 -22.81 -57.05
C SER A 197 -9.85 -21.32 -57.15
N LEU A 198 -8.92 -20.43 -56.78
CA LEU A 198 -9.12 -18.99 -56.74
C LEU A 198 -8.26 -18.32 -57.81
N THR A 199 -8.86 -17.37 -58.52
CA THR A 199 -8.15 -16.48 -59.43
C THR A 199 -7.25 -15.52 -58.65
N GLU A 200 -6.21 -14.98 -59.31
CA GLU A 200 -5.32 -13.98 -58.71
C GLU A 200 -6.09 -12.74 -58.19
N HIS A 201 -7.17 -12.38 -58.88
CA HIS A 201 -8.06 -11.30 -58.46
C HIS A 201 -8.81 -11.65 -57.16
N GLU A 202 -9.37 -12.86 -57.06
CA GLU A 202 -10.07 -13.33 -55.85
C GLU A 202 -9.11 -13.46 -54.65
N LYS A 203 -7.87 -13.90 -54.87
CA LYS A 203 -6.83 -13.94 -53.84
C LYS A 203 -6.52 -12.54 -53.29
N LYS A 204 -6.36 -11.55 -54.16
CA LYS A 204 -6.15 -10.15 -53.76
C LYS A 204 -7.32 -9.57 -52.97
N ILE A 205 -8.56 -9.88 -53.36
CA ILE A 205 -9.74 -9.46 -52.60
C ILE A 205 -9.71 -10.08 -51.20
N ALA A 206 -9.44 -11.38 -51.08
CA ALA A 206 -9.39 -12.08 -49.81
C ALA A 206 -8.28 -11.54 -48.90
N GLU A 207 -7.10 -11.24 -49.44
CA GLU A 207 -5.99 -10.65 -48.69
C GLU A 207 -6.31 -9.23 -48.19
N GLN A 208 -6.88 -8.38 -49.06
CA GLN A 208 -7.32 -7.04 -48.65
C GLN A 208 -8.39 -7.10 -47.57
N LYS A 209 -9.37 -8.00 -47.71
CA LYS A 209 -10.42 -8.19 -46.73
C LYS A 209 -9.86 -8.63 -45.38
N ALA A 210 -8.97 -9.62 -45.37
CA ALA A 210 -8.31 -10.10 -44.15
C ALA A 210 -7.51 -8.98 -43.46
N LYS A 211 -6.81 -8.15 -44.24
CA LYS A 211 -6.06 -7.00 -43.71
C LYS A 211 -6.98 -5.96 -43.06
N VAL A 212 -8.09 -5.58 -43.70
CA VAL A 212 -9.06 -4.64 -43.14
C VAL A 212 -9.69 -5.19 -41.86
N GLU A 213 -10.08 -6.48 -41.84
CA GLU A 213 -10.64 -7.12 -40.66
C GLU A 213 -9.65 -7.21 -39.50
N ALA A 214 -8.35 -7.38 -39.78
CA ALA A 214 -7.30 -7.37 -38.75
C ALA A 214 -7.10 -5.96 -38.16
N GLU A 215 -7.05 -4.93 -39.01
CA GLU A 215 -6.92 -3.52 -38.59
C GLU A 215 -8.13 -3.05 -37.76
N GLU A 216 -9.36 -3.45 -38.13
CA GLU A 216 -10.57 -3.15 -37.36
C GLU A 216 -10.55 -3.83 -35.98
N ARG A 217 -10.14 -5.10 -35.92
CA ARG A 217 -10.00 -5.83 -34.65
C ARG A 217 -8.97 -5.17 -33.72
N GLU A 218 -7.83 -4.74 -34.26
CA GLU A 218 -6.78 -4.08 -33.48
C GLU A 218 -7.28 -2.74 -32.90
N LYS A 219 -8.03 -1.95 -33.68
CA LYS A 219 -8.65 -0.71 -33.19
C LYS A 219 -9.60 -0.96 -32.03
N LEU A 220 -10.48 -1.96 -32.13
CA LEU A 220 -11.43 -2.29 -31.06
C LEU A 220 -10.72 -2.69 -29.75
N ILE A 221 -9.63 -3.46 -29.85
CA ILE A 221 -8.84 -3.88 -28.68
C ILE A 221 -8.13 -2.68 -28.04
N ILE A 222 -7.56 -1.79 -28.84
CA ILE A 222 -6.92 -0.56 -28.35
C ILE A 222 -7.94 0.33 -27.65
N GLU A 223 -9.13 0.48 -28.23
CA GLU A 223 -10.21 1.27 -27.63
C GLU A 223 -10.68 0.67 -26.29
N GLU A 224 -10.89 -0.64 -26.22
CA GLU A 224 -11.25 -1.34 -24.97
C GLU A 224 -10.15 -1.19 -23.90
N LYS A 225 -8.87 -1.33 -24.29
CA LYS A 225 -7.73 -1.12 -23.39
C LYS A 225 -7.68 0.31 -22.85
N ASN A 226 -7.93 1.31 -23.71
CA ASN A 226 -7.98 2.71 -23.30
C ASN A 226 -9.15 2.99 -22.35
N GLN A 227 -10.33 2.42 -22.60
CA GLN A 227 -11.48 2.55 -21.71
C GLN A 227 -11.22 1.93 -20.34
N ARG A 228 -10.70 0.69 -20.28
CA ARG A 228 -10.33 0.04 -19.01
C ARG A 228 -9.27 0.82 -18.23
N LEU A 229 -8.29 1.39 -18.93
CA LEU A 229 -7.27 2.22 -18.31
C LEU A 229 -7.88 3.48 -17.68
N GLN A 230 -8.80 4.16 -18.39
CA GLN A 230 -9.50 5.32 -17.85
C GLN A 230 -10.34 4.97 -16.61
N GLU A 231 -11.08 3.86 -16.64
CA GLU A 231 -11.86 3.38 -15.50
C GLU A 231 -10.97 3.11 -14.28
N THR A 232 -9.81 2.48 -14.50
CA THR A 232 -8.83 2.20 -13.44
C THR A 232 -8.30 3.49 -12.80
N ILE A 233 -7.91 4.46 -13.62
CA ILE A 233 -7.43 5.78 -13.15
C ILE A 233 -8.52 6.48 -12.32
N GLU A 234 -9.77 6.44 -12.77
CA GLU A 234 -10.89 7.07 -12.06
C GLU A 234 -11.21 6.36 -10.73
N LEU A 235 -11.15 5.03 -10.70
CA LEU A 235 -11.30 4.25 -9.47
C LEU A 235 -10.18 4.53 -8.47
N GLU A 236 -8.92 4.58 -8.92
CA GLU A 236 -7.78 4.94 -8.08
C GLU A 236 -7.92 6.35 -7.52
N LYS A 237 -8.35 7.30 -8.34
CA LYS A 237 -8.59 8.68 -7.91
C LYS A 237 -9.66 8.74 -6.82
N LYS A 238 -10.82 8.10 -7.01
CA LYS A 238 -11.88 8.03 -5.99
C LYS A 238 -11.42 7.37 -4.69
N SER A 239 -10.67 6.26 -4.81
CA SER A 239 -10.09 5.58 -3.65
C SER A 239 -9.13 6.49 -2.89
N ARG A 240 -8.26 7.23 -3.59
CA ARG A 240 -7.32 8.17 -2.98
C ARG A 240 -8.02 9.35 -2.31
N GLU A 241 -9.08 9.87 -2.94
CA GLU A 241 -9.91 10.94 -2.37
C GLU A 241 -10.55 10.50 -1.04
N GLU A 242 -11.10 9.28 -0.98
CA GLU A 242 -11.70 8.75 0.24
C GLU A 242 -10.64 8.48 1.33
N GLN A 243 -9.45 8.00 0.95
CA GLN A 243 -8.33 7.85 1.90
C GLN A 243 -7.91 9.19 2.53
N LEU A 244 -7.82 10.26 1.72
CA LEU A 244 -7.52 11.61 2.21
C LEU A 244 -8.61 12.11 3.16
N ARG A 245 -9.88 11.82 2.83
CA ARG A 245 -11.03 12.19 3.67
C ARG A 245 -10.99 11.51 5.03
N LEU A 246 -10.74 10.19 5.08
CA LEU A 246 -10.60 9.44 6.33
C LEU A 246 -9.42 9.95 7.16
N LEU A 247 -8.29 10.26 6.52
CA LEU A 247 -7.13 10.82 7.20
C LEU A 247 -7.44 12.18 7.82
N HIS A 248 -8.14 13.06 7.09
CA HIS A 248 -8.59 14.35 7.60
C HIS A 248 -9.54 14.20 8.79
N GLN A 249 -10.53 13.31 8.70
CA GLN A 249 -11.46 13.04 9.80
C GLN A 249 -10.71 12.53 11.04
N LYS A 250 -9.75 11.62 10.87
CA LYS A 250 -8.93 11.11 11.97
C LYS A 250 -8.06 12.19 12.60
N TYR A 251 -7.48 13.08 11.78
CA TYR A 251 -6.72 14.22 12.27
C TYR A 251 -7.56 15.14 13.15
N GLU A 252 -8.76 15.51 12.71
CA GLU A 252 -9.68 16.34 13.49
C GLU A 252 -10.11 15.66 14.79
N GLN A 253 -10.33 14.34 14.78
CA GLN A 253 -10.63 13.58 15.99
C GLN A 253 -9.46 13.56 16.99
N GLU A 254 -8.23 13.31 16.54
CA GLU A 254 -7.04 13.35 17.39
C GLU A 254 -6.79 14.75 17.95
N LYS A 255 -6.98 15.78 17.13
CA LYS A 255 -6.91 17.20 17.53
C LYS A 255 -7.92 17.53 18.62
N GLN A 256 -9.17 17.07 18.49
CA GLN A 256 -10.21 17.31 19.49
C GLN A 256 -9.93 16.57 20.80
N LYS A 257 -9.51 15.31 20.75
CA LYS A 257 -9.11 14.55 21.95
C LYS A 257 -7.96 15.20 22.70
N MET A 258 -6.94 15.65 21.99
CA MET A 258 -5.79 16.34 22.59
C MET A 258 -6.23 17.62 23.33
N LYS A 259 -7.19 18.37 22.76
CA LYS A 259 -7.75 19.55 23.44
C LYS A 259 -8.49 19.18 24.71
N GLU A 260 -9.35 18.17 24.65
CA GLU A 260 -10.11 17.69 25.81
C GLU A 260 -9.18 17.22 26.93
N GLU A 261 -8.11 16.50 26.60
CA GLU A 261 -7.07 16.07 27.54
C GLU A 261 -6.32 17.27 28.16
N ASN A 262 -5.93 18.26 27.34
CA ASN A 262 -5.27 19.46 27.81
C ASN A 262 -6.18 20.32 28.71
N GLU A 263 -7.45 20.46 28.35
CA GLU A 263 -8.45 21.20 29.13
C GLU A 263 -8.68 20.53 30.50
N TRP A 264 -8.79 19.20 30.50
CA TRP A 264 -8.86 18.42 31.74
C TRP A 264 -7.60 18.61 32.60
N MET A 265 -6.40 18.57 32.01
CA MET A 265 -5.15 18.83 32.75
C MET A 265 -5.12 20.24 33.33
N ILE A 266 -5.54 21.26 32.59
CA ILE A 266 -5.62 22.64 33.07
C ILE A 266 -6.53 22.74 34.30
N GLN A 267 -7.72 22.12 34.25
CA GLN A 267 -8.65 22.12 35.38
C GLN A 267 -8.05 21.46 36.63
N GLU A 268 -7.34 20.34 36.46
CA GLU A 268 -6.75 19.63 37.59
C GLU A 268 -5.58 20.43 38.20
N ARG A 269 -4.75 21.06 37.36
CA ARG A 269 -3.67 21.95 37.81
C ARG A 269 -4.19 23.22 38.48
N GLN A 270 -5.33 23.75 38.05
CA GLN A 270 -5.99 24.87 38.72
C GLN A 270 -6.42 24.51 40.15
N LYS A 271 -7.02 23.32 40.35
CA LYS A 271 -7.39 22.85 41.70
C LYS A 271 -6.16 22.67 42.59
N GLU A 272 -5.08 22.08 42.06
CA GLU A 272 -3.83 21.90 42.80
C GLU A 272 -3.22 23.24 43.20
N MET A 273 -3.23 24.23 42.28
CA MET A 273 -2.76 25.59 42.54
C MET A 273 -3.58 26.27 43.65
N GLU A 274 -4.92 26.16 43.61
CA GLU A 274 -5.80 26.70 44.67
C GLU A 274 -5.50 26.07 46.04
N GLN A 275 -5.21 24.77 46.08
CA GLN A 275 -4.83 24.08 47.32
C GLN A 275 -3.47 24.59 47.85
N MET A 276 -2.47 24.69 46.98
CA MET A 276 -1.13 25.17 47.36
C MET A 276 -1.16 26.63 47.85
N MET A 277 -2.03 27.47 47.28
CA MET A 277 -2.28 28.83 47.73
C MET A 277 -2.90 28.88 49.13
N LYS A 278 -3.84 27.97 49.45
CA LYS A 278 -4.39 27.82 50.81
C LYS A 278 -3.34 27.34 51.82
N GLU A 279 -2.39 26.52 51.38
CA GLU A 279 -1.27 26.02 52.19
C GLU A 279 -0.09 27.01 52.31
N GLY A 280 -0.16 28.18 51.65
CA GLY A 280 0.86 29.24 51.73
C GLY A 280 2.13 28.99 50.91
N MET A 281 2.13 28.02 49.98
CA MET A 281 3.30 27.64 49.18
C MET A 281 3.39 28.43 47.86
N SER A 282 3.73 29.73 47.92
CA SER A 282 3.81 30.64 46.75
C SER A 282 4.62 30.08 45.57
N HIS A 283 5.82 29.55 45.83
CA HIS A 283 6.72 29.09 44.77
C HIS A 283 6.14 27.91 43.95
N LYS A 284 5.38 27.01 44.59
CA LYS A 284 4.71 25.92 43.87
C LYS A 284 3.52 26.42 43.06
N SER A 285 2.80 27.42 43.55
CA SER A 285 1.72 28.07 42.80
C SER A 285 2.23 28.70 41.51
N ASP A 286 3.38 29.38 41.56
CA ASP A 286 3.98 30.02 40.38
C ASP A 286 4.37 29.00 39.30
N MET A 287 4.95 27.86 39.69
CA MET A 287 5.28 26.77 38.74
C MET A 287 4.03 26.17 38.09
N LEU A 288 2.96 25.95 38.86
CA LEU A 288 1.69 25.43 38.34
C LEU A 288 1.02 26.43 37.38
N GLN A 289 1.13 27.73 37.66
CA GLN A 289 0.63 28.79 36.79
C GLN A 289 1.36 28.81 35.43
N GLU A 290 2.68 28.61 35.43
CA GLU A 290 3.46 28.53 34.19
C GLU A 290 3.08 27.29 33.35
N GLU A 291 2.87 26.14 33.99
CA GLU A 291 2.38 24.91 33.33
C GLU A 291 1.00 25.12 32.68
N ILE A 292 0.06 25.77 33.38
CA ILE A 292 -1.26 26.11 32.84
C ILE A 292 -1.13 27.03 31.63
N GLN A 293 -0.31 28.08 31.69
CA GLN A 293 -0.11 29.00 30.57
C GLN A 293 0.51 28.32 29.34
N ASN A 294 1.41 27.36 29.55
CA ASN A 294 1.98 26.57 28.46
C ASN A 294 0.94 25.67 27.79
N LEU A 295 0.09 25.00 28.57
CA LEU A 295 -1.01 24.17 28.05
C LEU A 295 -2.05 25.02 27.29
N GLN A 296 -2.37 26.21 27.80
CA GLN A 296 -3.26 27.16 27.12
C GLN A 296 -2.68 27.63 25.78
N ARG A 297 -1.39 27.99 25.73
CA ARG A 297 -0.69 28.36 24.49
C ARG A 297 -0.66 27.22 23.47
N GLN A 298 -0.49 25.97 23.92
CA GLN A 298 -0.56 24.80 23.04
C GLN A 298 -1.97 24.62 22.43
N ASN A 299 -3.03 24.79 23.21
CA ASN A 299 -4.40 24.73 22.70
C ASN A 299 -4.71 25.86 21.70
N GLU A 300 -4.22 27.07 21.95
CA GLU A 300 -4.37 28.22 21.05
C GLU A 300 -3.61 28.03 19.73
N ALA A 301 -2.35 27.57 19.79
CA ALA A 301 -1.57 27.27 18.59
C ALA A 301 -2.24 26.18 17.73
N THR A 302 -2.77 25.14 18.38
CA THR A 302 -3.51 24.06 17.72
C THR A 302 -4.81 24.55 17.06
N ASN A 303 -5.41 25.65 17.55
CA ASN A 303 -6.60 26.27 16.96
C ASN A 303 -6.29 27.11 15.71
N GLN A 304 -5.11 27.71 15.64
CA GLN A 304 -4.69 28.55 14.52
C GLN A 304 -4.16 27.73 13.33
N GLU A 305 -3.66 26.52 13.59
CA GLU A 305 -3.24 25.60 12.54
C GLU A 305 -4.44 25.09 11.74
N SER A 306 -4.54 25.53 10.49
CA SER A 306 -5.49 24.99 9.53
C SER A 306 -5.05 23.60 9.10
N THR A 307 -6.01 22.71 8.84
CA THR A 307 -5.73 21.36 8.32
C THR A 307 -4.94 21.39 7.02
N SER A 308 -5.23 22.37 6.15
CA SER A 308 -4.48 22.66 4.93
C SER A 308 -2.99 22.88 5.23
N ASP A 309 -2.67 23.70 6.23
CA ASP A 309 -1.30 24.13 6.49
C ASP A 309 -0.47 23.03 7.19
N ALA A 310 -1.12 22.20 8.01
CA ALA A 310 -0.50 21.00 8.59
C ALA A 310 -0.14 19.95 7.50
N PHE A 311 -0.98 19.78 6.48
CA PHE A 311 -0.67 18.90 5.34
C PHE A 311 0.39 19.48 4.40
N ASP A 312 0.39 20.80 4.14
CA ASP A 312 1.45 21.48 3.37
C ASP A 312 2.82 21.34 4.05
N ALA A 313 2.88 21.45 5.38
CA ALA A 313 4.12 21.27 6.16
C ALA A 313 4.64 19.83 6.13
N ALA A 314 3.74 18.84 6.08
CA ALA A 314 4.10 17.42 6.06
C ALA A 314 4.41 16.88 4.65
N LEU A 315 3.83 17.48 3.59
CA LEU A 315 3.98 17.09 2.18
C LEU A 315 4.31 18.31 1.30
N PRO A 316 5.52 18.89 1.43
CA PRO A 316 5.88 20.10 0.71
C PRO A 316 5.89 19.89 -0.82
N GLY A 317 5.48 20.93 -1.56
CA GLY A 317 5.51 20.96 -3.02
C GLY A 317 4.17 20.59 -3.68
N VAL A 318 4.24 20.02 -4.89
CA VAL A 318 3.07 19.77 -5.76
C VAL A 318 2.00 18.92 -5.06
N LEU A 319 2.40 18.00 -4.18
CA LEU A 319 1.50 17.15 -3.39
C LEU A 319 0.67 17.95 -2.37
N GLY A 320 1.30 18.86 -1.60
CA GLY A 320 0.59 19.75 -0.68
C GLY A 320 -0.40 20.66 -1.39
N THR A 321 0.00 21.21 -2.54
CA THR A 321 -0.89 22.05 -3.37
C THR A 321 -2.10 21.27 -3.90
N LEU A 322 -1.93 20.00 -4.30
CA LEU A 322 -3.00 19.13 -4.77
C LEU A 322 -3.98 18.78 -3.64
N VAL A 323 -3.45 18.45 -2.46
CA VAL A 323 -4.24 18.16 -1.25
C VAL A 323 -5.05 19.38 -0.82
N LYS A 324 -4.46 20.57 -0.87
CA LYS A 324 -5.14 21.84 -0.55
C LYS A 324 -6.32 22.11 -1.49
N LYS A 325 -6.14 21.90 -2.80
CA LYS A 325 -7.19 22.05 -3.81
C LYS A 325 -8.32 21.02 -3.61
N LEU A 326 -7.96 19.76 -3.36
CA LEU A 326 -8.93 18.69 -3.06
C LEU A 326 -9.74 18.99 -1.79
N LEU A 327 -9.10 19.44 -0.72
CA LEU A 327 -9.78 19.80 0.52
C LEU A 327 -10.69 21.03 0.35
N SER A 328 -10.27 22.02 -0.43
CA SER A 328 -11.13 23.18 -0.74
C SER A 328 -12.35 22.82 -1.59
N ASP A 329 -12.22 21.85 -2.49
CA ASP A 329 -13.30 21.39 -3.36
C ASP A 329 -14.30 20.50 -2.60
N LEU A 330 -13.82 19.67 -1.68
CA LEU A 330 -14.65 18.78 -0.85
C LEU A 330 -15.34 19.50 0.32
N TYR A 331 -14.71 20.55 0.85
CA TYR A 331 -15.19 21.32 2.00
C TYR A 331 -15.07 22.82 1.72
N PRO A 332 -15.91 23.38 0.84
CA PRO A 332 -15.93 24.82 0.60
C PRO A 332 -16.20 25.54 1.91
N SER A 333 -15.24 26.35 2.34
CA SER A 333 -15.33 27.14 3.56
C SER A 333 -16.65 27.90 3.60
N LYS A 334 -17.50 27.59 4.59
CA LYS A 334 -18.70 28.37 4.88
C LYS A 334 -18.26 29.79 5.18
N LYS A 335 -18.37 30.69 4.19
CA LYS A 335 -18.21 32.12 4.42
C LYS A 335 -19.16 32.50 5.54
N LYS A 336 -18.62 33.02 6.65
CA LYS A 336 -19.44 33.64 7.70
C LYS A 336 -20.33 34.69 7.02
N PRO A 337 -21.65 34.69 7.26
CA PRO A 337 -22.49 35.77 6.75
C PRO A 337 -21.98 37.07 7.36
N ASN A 338 -21.64 38.03 6.49
CA ASN A 338 -21.39 39.40 6.91
C ASN A 338 -22.69 39.91 7.56
N VAL A 339 -22.67 40.08 8.88
CA VAL A 339 -23.66 40.89 9.58
C VAL A 339 -23.23 42.33 9.32
N GLN A 340 -24.03 43.04 8.50
CA GLN A 340 -23.95 44.49 8.35
C GLN A 340 -24.52 45.19 9.58
#